data_AF-A0A7R9I832-F1
#
_entry.id   AF-A0A7R9I832-F1
#
_cell.length_a   1.000
_cell.length_b   1.000
_cell.length_c   1.000
_cell.angle_alpha   90.00
_cell.angle_beta   90.00
_cell.angle_gamma   90.00
#
_symmetry.space_group_name_H-M   'P 1'
#
loop_
_entity.id
_entity.type
_entity.pdbx_description
1 polymer ?
#
loop_
_entity_poly.entity_id
_entity_poly.type
_entity_poly.pdbx_seq_one_letter_code
_entity_poly.pdbx_strand_id
1 'polypeptide(L)'
;TKRIEDGYKLCGDLMVLIQERADIEKAYAKSLKGWAKKWNDLIEKGPEYGTTEAAWKGVLVEADRLCDLHLRVRDNLCNEVMQQVKTWQKDTYHKSMIQIKERKEMEDSFKKAQKPWSKLLAKVNKAKVDYHTACKTEKSASNQERNATADSSLSPDQ
;
A
#
# COMPACT_ATOMS: atom_id res chain seq x y z
N THR A 1 -11.57 5.18 0.83
CA THR A 1 -11.57 3.91 0.09
C THR A 1 -10.21 3.54 -0.48
N LYS A 2 -9.33 4.51 -0.83
CA LYS A 2 -7.94 4.29 -1.29
C LYS A 2 -7.15 3.25 -0.48
N ARG A 3 -7.26 3.28 0.86
CA ARG A 3 -6.61 2.31 1.77
C ARG A 3 -6.89 0.84 1.41
N ILE A 4 -8.04 0.52 0.82
CA ILE A 4 -8.39 -0.85 0.41
C ILE A 4 -7.51 -1.28 -0.78
N GLU A 5 -7.30 -0.39 -1.76
CA GLU A 5 -6.40 -0.64 -2.90
C GLU A 5 -4.95 -0.72 -2.45
N ASP A 6 -4.55 0.17 -1.54
CA ASP A 6 -3.19 0.17 -0.98
C ASP A 6 -2.93 -1.14 -0.24
N GLY A 7 -3.90 -1.66 0.52
CA GLY A 7 -3.77 -2.96 1.20
C GLY A 7 -3.54 -4.13 0.23
N TYR A 8 -4.28 -4.18 -0.89
CA TYR A 8 -4.02 -5.18 -1.94
C TYR A 8 -2.59 -5.04 -2.50
N LYS A 9 -2.13 -3.82 -2.75
CA LYS A 9 -0.79 -3.55 -3.26
C LYS A 9 0.30 -3.99 -2.27
N LEU A 10 0.11 -3.69 -0.99
CA LEU A 10 1.06 -4.04 0.08
C LEU A 10 1.28 -5.55 0.20
N CYS A 11 0.27 -6.39 -0.07
CA CYS A 11 0.50 -7.84 -0.18
C CYS A 11 1.46 -8.19 -1.32
N GLY A 12 1.34 -7.49 -2.46
CA GLY A 12 2.28 -7.60 -3.57
C GLY A 12 3.71 -7.24 -3.16
N ASP A 13 3.85 -6.08 -2.52
CA ASP A 13 5.16 -5.58 -2.06
C ASP A 13 5.77 -6.54 -1.01
N LEU A 14 4.95 -7.10 -0.11
CA LEU A 14 5.39 -8.12 0.86
C LEU A 14 5.88 -9.41 0.18
N MET A 15 5.19 -9.88 -0.87
CA MET A 15 5.64 -11.05 -1.63
C MET A 15 6.98 -10.80 -2.32
N VAL A 16 7.21 -9.60 -2.86
CA VAL A 16 8.50 -9.21 -3.43
C VAL A 16 9.58 -9.23 -2.36
N LEU A 17 9.34 -8.63 -1.19
CA LEU A 17 10.28 -8.65 -0.07
C LEU A 17 10.65 -10.08 0.36
N ILE A 18 9.67 -10.98 0.45
CA ILE A 18 9.91 -12.40 0.78
C ILE A 18 10.77 -13.06 -0.30
N GLN A 19 10.49 -12.79 -1.58
CA GLN A 19 11.26 -13.35 -2.69
C GLN A 19 12.72 -12.88 -2.65
N GLU A 20 12.96 -11.59 -2.48
CA GLU A 20 14.30 -11.02 -2.37
C GLU A 20 15.07 -11.63 -1.20
N ARG A 21 14.42 -11.82 -0.05
CA ARG A 21 15.04 -12.50 1.10
C ARG A 21 15.38 -13.96 0.77
N ALA A 22 14.47 -14.69 0.14
CA ALA A 22 14.67 -16.09 -0.24
C ALA A 22 15.84 -16.26 -1.25
N ASP A 23 16.06 -15.27 -2.11
CA ASP A 23 17.18 -15.27 -3.05
C ASP A 23 18.54 -15.06 -2.35
N ILE A 24 18.58 -14.29 -1.26
CA ILE A 24 19.78 -14.15 -0.40
C ILE A 24 20.13 -15.51 0.22
N GLU A 25 19.14 -16.21 0.79
CA GLU A 25 19.34 -17.54 1.40
C GLU A 25 19.91 -18.54 0.38
N LYS A 26 19.35 -18.53 -0.85
CA LYS A 26 19.81 -19.37 -1.96
C LYS A 26 21.24 -19.07 -2.37
N ALA A 27 21.60 -17.79 -2.45
CA ALA A 27 22.94 -17.36 -2.85
C ALA A 27 24.00 -17.81 -1.83
N TYR A 28 23.70 -17.69 -0.54
CA TYR A 28 24.59 -18.15 0.52
C TYR A 28 24.76 -19.67 0.50
N ALA A 29 23.66 -20.43 0.42
CA ALA A 29 23.71 -21.89 0.28
C ALA A 29 24.54 -22.35 -0.92
N LYS A 30 24.35 -21.71 -2.08
CA LYS A 30 25.15 -21.99 -3.29
C LYS A 30 26.65 -21.75 -3.07
N SER A 31 26.98 -20.69 -2.33
CA SER A 31 28.37 -20.32 -2.03
C SER A 31 29.02 -21.33 -1.08
N LEU A 32 28.31 -21.75 -0.03
CA LEU A 32 28.73 -22.83 0.87
C LEU A 32 28.98 -24.14 0.10
N LYS A 33 28.02 -24.56 -0.73
CA LYS A 33 28.14 -25.81 -1.49
C LYS A 33 29.31 -25.80 -2.47
N GLY A 34 29.51 -24.66 -3.15
CA GLY A 34 30.63 -24.48 -4.06
C GLY A 34 31.98 -24.49 -3.35
N TRP A 35 32.07 -23.81 -2.20
CA TRP A 35 33.27 -23.78 -1.36
C TRP A 35 33.61 -25.16 -0.79
N ALA A 36 32.62 -25.85 -0.21
CA ALA A 36 32.79 -27.17 0.39
C ALA A 36 33.28 -28.19 -0.64
N LYS A 37 32.65 -28.23 -1.83
CA LYS A 37 33.07 -29.09 -2.94
C LYS A 37 34.51 -28.81 -3.37
N LYS A 38 34.85 -27.53 -3.60
CA LYS A 38 36.21 -27.14 -4.03
C LYS A 38 37.26 -27.60 -3.04
N TRP A 39 37.05 -27.37 -1.74
CA TRP A 39 38.03 -27.73 -0.72
C TRP A 39 38.09 -29.23 -0.47
N ASN A 40 36.98 -29.96 -0.61
CA ASN A 40 37.03 -31.41 -0.51
C ASN A 40 37.96 -32.00 -1.58
N ASP A 41 37.81 -31.56 -2.83
CA ASP A 41 38.65 -32.02 -3.96
C ASP A 41 40.13 -31.66 -3.76
N LEU A 42 40.43 -30.52 -3.13
CA LEU A 42 41.81 -30.08 -2.85
C LEU A 42 42.43 -30.85 -1.70
N ILE A 43 41.68 -31.13 -0.62
CA ILE A 43 42.16 -31.89 0.53
C ILE A 43 42.42 -33.34 0.11
N GLU A 44 41.51 -33.97 -0.63
CA GLU A 44 41.66 -35.36 -1.11
C GLU A 44 42.88 -35.59 -1.99
N LYS A 45 43.30 -34.57 -2.75
CA LYS A 45 44.49 -34.62 -3.61
C LYS A 45 45.75 -34.08 -2.93
N GLY A 46 45.58 -33.55 -1.71
CA GLY A 46 46.64 -32.94 -0.94
C GLY A 46 47.53 -33.97 -0.23
N PRO A 47 48.61 -33.50 0.41
CA PRO A 47 49.52 -34.37 1.15
C PRO A 47 49.06 -34.69 2.57
N GLU A 48 47.96 -34.08 3.06
CA GLU A 48 47.42 -34.31 4.40
C GLU A 48 46.70 -35.65 4.47
N TYR A 49 46.87 -36.42 5.55
CA TYR A 49 46.24 -37.74 5.70
C TYR A 49 45.87 -38.06 7.15
N GLY A 50 45.09 -39.12 7.33
CA GLY A 50 44.76 -39.66 8.65
C GLY A 50 43.76 -38.78 9.41
N THR A 51 43.91 -38.68 10.74
CA THR A 51 42.90 -38.06 11.60
C THR A 51 42.80 -36.54 11.42
N THR A 52 43.89 -35.87 11.05
CA THR A 52 43.90 -34.43 10.81
C THR A 52 43.19 -34.08 9.50
N GLU A 53 43.38 -34.87 8.44
CA GLU A 53 42.60 -34.78 7.20
C GLU A 53 41.10 -34.91 7.47
N ALA A 54 40.71 -35.91 8.27
CA ALA A 54 39.32 -36.12 8.65
C ALA A 54 38.74 -34.95 9.46
N ALA A 55 39.51 -34.42 10.42
CA ALA A 55 39.11 -33.25 11.20
C ALA A 55 38.94 -32.01 10.31
N TRP A 56 39.83 -31.81 9.34
CA TRP A 56 39.75 -30.71 8.38
C TRP A 56 38.51 -30.84 7.48
N LYS A 57 38.24 -32.03 6.94
CA LYS A 57 37.01 -32.32 6.18
C LYS A 57 35.74 -32.13 7.00
N GLY A 58 35.81 -32.21 8.33
CA GLY A 58 34.70 -31.93 9.23
C GLY A 58 34.08 -30.53 9.03
N VAL A 59 34.88 -29.52 8.69
CA VAL A 59 34.38 -28.16 8.39
C VAL A 59 33.56 -28.13 7.10
N LEU A 60 33.89 -28.97 6.12
CA LEU A 60 33.15 -29.06 4.87
C LEU A 60 31.78 -29.72 5.08
N VAL A 61 31.72 -30.71 5.98
CA VAL A 61 30.46 -31.35 6.40
C VAL A 61 29.54 -30.35 7.10
N GLU A 62 30.10 -29.48 7.94
CA GLU A 62 29.34 -28.39 8.57
C GLU A 62 28.76 -27.44 7.51
N ALA A 63 29.57 -27.00 6.55
CA ALA A 63 29.13 -26.13 5.46
C ALA A 63 28.03 -26.76 4.59
N ASP A 64 28.10 -28.07 4.33
CA ASP A 64 27.05 -28.80 3.62
C ASP A 64 25.73 -28.83 4.41
N ARG A 65 25.79 -29.09 5.71
CA ARG A 65 24.59 -29.06 6.59
C ARG A 65 24.00 -27.66 6.70
N LEU A 66 24.85 -26.64 6.77
CA LEU A 66 24.41 -25.25 6.79
C LEU A 66 23.75 -24.86 5.46
N CYS A 67 24.32 -25.29 4.33
CA CYS A 67 23.69 -25.15 3.00
C CYS A 67 22.27 -25.72 3.00
N ASP A 68 22.08 -26.96 3.46
CA ASP A 68 20.76 -27.60 3.52
C ASP A 68 19.78 -26.86 4.43
N LEU A 69 20.26 -26.30 5.55
CA LEU A 69 19.45 -25.45 6.41
C LEU A 69 18.96 -24.19 5.68
N HIS A 70 19.85 -23.48 4.99
CA HIS A 70 19.49 -22.27 4.25
C HIS A 70 18.56 -22.57 3.06
N LEU A 71 18.72 -23.70 2.38
CA LEU A 71 17.78 -24.14 1.34
C LEU A 71 16.38 -24.41 1.91
N ARG A 72 16.28 -25.04 3.09
CA ARG A 72 14.99 -25.20 3.78
C ARG A 72 14.35 -23.87 4.15
N VAL A 73 15.13 -22.91 4.66
CA VAL A 73 14.60 -21.56 4.95
C VAL A 73 14.04 -20.92 3.68
N ARG A 74 14.81 -20.96 2.58
CA ARG A 74 14.38 -20.47 1.27
C ARG A 74 13.07 -21.12 0.83
N ASP A 75 12.97 -22.44 0.93
CA ASP A 75 11.78 -23.18 0.49
C ASP A 75 10.57 -22.88 1.36
N ASN A 76 10.72 -22.77 2.69
CA ASN A 76 9.63 -22.37 3.57
C ASN A 76 9.13 -20.95 3.24
N LEU A 77 10.04 -20.01 2.96
CA LEU A 77 9.68 -18.66 2.53
C LEU A 77 8.87 -18.66 1.22
N CYS A 78 9.35 -19.37 0.19
CA CYS A 78 8.72 -19.37 -1.13
C CYS A 78 7.45 -20.23 -1.22
N ASN A 79 7.42 -21.37 -0.54
CA ASN A 79 6.38 -22.39 -0.73
C ASN A 79 5.31 -22.34 0.35
N GLU A 80 5.63 -21.84 1.55
CA GLU A 80 4.65 -21.71 2.64
C GLU A 80 4.25 -20.25 2.83
N VAL A 81 5.18 -19.40 3.24
CA VAL A 81 4.86 -18.01 3.64
C VAL A 81 4.30 -17.22 2.47
N MET A 82 4.95 -17.27 1.30
CA MET A 82 4.46 -16.57 0.11
C MET A 82 3.10 -17.11 -0.36
N GLN A 83 2.84 -18.42 -0.23
CA GLN A 83 1.55 -19.00 -0.62
C GLN A 83 0.43 -18.62 0.35
N GLN A 84 0.73 -18.51 1.64
CA GLN A 84 -0.21 -17.98 2.63
C GLN A 84 -0.60 -16.53 2.31
N VAL A 85 0.37 -15.68 1.98
CA VAL A 85 0.09 -14.29 1.56
C VAL A 85 -0.74 -14.24 0.28
N LYS A 86 -0.41 -15.05 -0.74
CA LYS A 86 -1.18 -15.14 -2.00
C LYS A 86 -2.62 -15.57 -1.76
N THR A 87 -2.82 -16.60 -0.93
CA THR A 87 -4.14 -17.13 -0.60
C THR A 87 -4.95 -16.10 0.15
N TRP A 88 -4.37 -15.51 1.19
CA TRP A 88 -5.01 -14.44 1.97
C TRP A 88 -5.39 -13.23 1.09
N GLN A 89 -4.49 -12.79 0.21
CA GLN A 89 -4.78 -11.68 -0.72
C GLN A 89 -5.95 -12.01 -1.65
N LYS A 90 -5.98 -13.23 -2.19
CA LYS A 90 -7.05 -13.71 -3.09
C LYS A 90 -8.41 -13.76 -2.37
N ASP A 91 -8.43 -14.26 -1.14
CA ASP A 91 -9.66 -14.45 -0.37
C ASP A 91 -10.17 -13.13 0.25
N THR A 92 -9.27 -12.16 0.47
CA THR A 92 -9.61 -10.85 1.05
C THR A 92 -10.03 -9.83 0.01
N TYR A 93 -9.45 -9.87 -1.19
CA TYR A 93 -9.68 -8.88 -2.23
C TYR A 93 -10.24 -9.50 -3.51
N HIS A 94 -11.53 -9.31 -3.75
CA HIS A 94 -12.21 -9.87 -4.92
C HIS A 94 -12.13 -8.90 -6.09
N LYS A 95 -11.13 -9.10 -6.96
CA LYS A 95 -11.00 -8.32 -8.20
C LYS A 95 -12.05 -8.73 -9.24
N SER A 96 -12.81 -7.74 -9.71
CA SER A 96 -13.49 -7.80 -11.01
C SER A 96 -12.55 -7.32 -12.12
N MET A 97 -12.96 -7.39 -13.40
CA MET A 97 -12.15 -6.92 -14.54
C MET A 97 -11.70 -5.44 -14.44
N ILE A 98 -12.41 -4.61 -13.66
CA ILE A 98 -12.18 -3.15 -13.63
C ILE A 98 -11.78 -2.65 -12.23
N GLN A 99 -12.20 -3.32 -11.14
CA GLN A 99 -12.00 -2.81 -9.78
C GLN A 99 -12.08 -3.89 -8.69
N ILE A 100 -11.51 -3.60 -7.52
CA ILE A 100 -11.65 -4.40 -6.30
C ILE A 100 -13.07 -4.19 -5.75
N LYS A 101 -13.81 -5.29 -5.55
CA LYS A 101 -15.22 -5.28 -5.13
C LYS A 101 -15.42 -4.56 -3.80
N GLU A 102 -14.58 -4.85 -2.80
CA GLU A 102 -14.64 -4.28 -1.45
C GLU A 102 -14.50 -2.76 -1.48
N ARG A 103 -13.66 -2.23 -2.40
CA ARG A 103 -13.50 -0.79 -2.59
C ARG A 103 -14.79 -0.16 -3.08
N LYS A 104 -15.43 -0.77 -4.09
CA LYS A 104 -16.68 -0.27 -4.67
C LYS A 104 -17.81 -0.27 -3.65
N GLU A 105 -17.98 -1.39 -2.94
CA GLU A 105 -19.03 -1.53 -1.91
C GLU A 105 -18.88 -0.48 -0.80
N MET A 106 -17.64 -0.22 -0.38
CA MET A 106 -17.34 0.82 0.60
C MET A 106 -17.65 2.23 0.04
N GLU A 107 -17.30 2.51 -1.22
CA GLU A 107 -17.57 3.80 -1.86
C GLU A 107 -19.07 4.06 -2.00
N ASP A 108 -19.83 3.05 -2.44
CA ASP A 108 -21.29 3.12 -2.57
C ASP A 108 -21.95 3.32 -1.21
N SER A 109 -21.43 2.67 -0.16
CA SER A 109 -21.89 2.84 1.22
C SER A 109 -21.65 4.26 1.74
N PHE A 110 -20.45 4.82 1.53
CA PHE A 110 -20.16 6.22 1.89
C PHE A 110 -21.07 7.19 1.12
N LYS A 111 -21.22 7.01 -0.20
CA LYS A 111 -22.11 7.84 -1.01
C LYS A 111 -23.55 7.78 -0.51
N LYS A 112 -24.06 6.58 -0.20
CA LYS A 112 -25.42 6.38 0.32
C LYS A 112 -25.61 7.07 1.66
N ALA A 113 -24.69 6.88 2.60
CA ALA A 113 -24.75 7.48 3.93
C ALA A 113 -24.63 9.01 3.89
N GLN A 114 -23.78 9.56 3.01
CA GLN A 114 -23.54 10.99 2.90
C GLN A 114 -24.65 11.74 2.13
N LYS A 115 -25.36 11.06 1.21
CA LYS A 115 -26.32 11.68 0.28
C LYS A 115 -27.41 12.54 0.94
N PRO A 116 -28.05 12.16 2.06
CA PRO A 116 -29.04 13.01 2.70
C PRO A 116 -28.42 14.31 3.24
N TRP A 117 -27.25 14.21 3.87
CA TRP A 117 -26.55 15.35 4.43
C TRP A 117 -26.02 16.29 3.34
N SER A 118 -25.46 15.76 2.25
CA SER A 118 -24.97 16.59 1.14
C SER A 118 -26.11 17.40 0.48
N LYS A 119 -27.30 16.81 0.36
CA LYS A 119 -28.50 17.53 -0.11
C LYS A 119 -28.90 18.67 0.83
N LEU A 120 -28.88 18.44 2.14
CA LEU A 120 -29.19 19.47 3.13
C LEU A 120 -28.16 20.59 3.12
N LEU A 121 -26.88 20.24 3.07
CA LEU A 121 -25.79 21.21 2.98
C LEU A 121 -25.92 22.09 1.73
N ALA A 122 -26.28 21.50 0.58
CA ALA A 122 -26.52 22.27 -0.65
C ALA A 122 -27.65 23.30 -0.47
N LYS A 123 -28.75 22.92 0.20
CA LYS A 123 -29.85 23.86 0.53
C LYS A 123 -29.40 24.98 1.48
N VAL A 124 -28.64 24.63 2.52
CA VAL A 124 -28.09 25.62 3.47
C VAL A 124 -27.19 26.62 2.75
N ASN A 125 -26.30 26.14 1.88
CA ASN A 125 -25.41 26.99 1.11
C ASN A 125 -26.19 27.92 0.16
N LYS A 126 -27.24 27.41 -0.49
CA LYS A 126 -28.13 28.25 -1.31
C LYS A 126 -28.81 29.34 -0.47
N ALA A 127 -29.44 28.97 0.64
CA ALA A 127 -30.11 29.92 1.52
C ALA A 127 -29.14 30.99 2.06
N LYS A 128 -27.90 30.61 2.38
CA LYS A 128 -26.85 31.55 2.78
C LYS A 128 -26.51 32.56 1.68
N VAL A 129 -26.38 32.12 0.43
CA VAL A 129 -26.11 33.00 -0.71
C VAL A 129 -27.28 33.94 -0.97
N ASP A 130 -28.50 33.42 -0.96
CA ASP A 130 -29.72 34.20 -1.17
C ASP A 130 -29.86 35.29 -0.08
N TYR A 131 -29.64 34.93 1.19
CA TYR A 131 -29.64 35.88 2.32
C TYR A 131 -28.59 36.99 2.16
N HIS A 132 -27.33 36.64 1.88
CA HIS A 132 -26.27 37.65 1.69
C HIS A 132 -26.53 38.55 0.48
N THR A 133 -27.19 38.03 -0.56
CA THR A 133 -27.57 38.80 -1.75
C THR A 133 -28.66 39.80 -1.40
N ALA A 134 -29.70 39.37 -0.67
CA ALA A 134 -30.75 40.25 -0.18
C ALA A 134 -30.20 41.38 0.70
N CYS A 135 -29.30 41.09 1.64
CA CYS A 135 -28.64 42.11 2.47
C CYS A 135 -27.83 43.13 1.65
N LYS A 136 -27.15 42.69 0.58
CA LYS A 136 -26.43 43.60 -0.31
C LYS A 136 -27.38 44.52 -1.07
N THR A 137 -28.47 43.95 -1.60
CA THR A 137 -29.49 44.71 -2.33
C THR A 137 -30.18 45.72 -1.43
N GLU A 138 -30.57 45.32 -0.21
CA GLU A 138 -31.20 46.20 0.78
C GLU A 138 -30.28 47.38 1.14
N LYS A 139 -29.01 47.11 1.44
CA LYS A 139 -28.01 48.16 1.68
C LYS A 139 -27.79 49.07 0.47
N SER A 140 -27.83 48.53 -0.75
CA SER A 140 -27.72 49.34 -1.97
C SER A 140 -28.93 50.25 -2.18
N ALA A 141 -30.14 49.72 -1.98
CA ALA A 141 -31.38 50.47 -2.11
C ALA A 141 -31.46 51.60 -1.07
N SER A 142 -31.13 51.31 0.20
CA SER A 142 -31.07 52.33 1.26
C SER A 142 -30.07 53.46 0.96
N ASN A 143 -28.91 53.13 0.37
CA ASN A 143 -27.96 54.15 -0.09
C ASN A 143 -28.51 54.99 -1.25
N GLN A 144 -29.22 54.38 -2.20
CA GLN A 144 -29.83 55.09 -3.34
C GLN A 144 -30.95 56.03 -2.87
N GLU A 145 -31.83 55.56 -1.99
CA GLU A 145 -32.88 56.37 -1.37
C GLU A 145 -32.29 57.59 -0.68
N ARG A 146 -31.28 57.40 0.19
CA ARG A 146 -30.61 58.50 0.89
C ARG A 146 -30.04 59.54 -0.08
N ASN A 147 -29.40 59.08 -1.16
CA ASN A 147 -28.84 59.97 -2.18
C ASN A 147 -29.94 60.74 -2.92
N ALA A 148 -31.06 60.11 -3.24
CA ALA A 148 -32.20 60.75 -3.92
C ALA A 148 -32.90 61.78 -3.01
N THR A 149 -33.13 61.47 -1.72
CA THR A 149 -33.70 62.45 -0.77
C THR A 149 -32.80 63.66 -0.51
N ALA A 150 -31.49 63.54 -0.73
CA ALA A 150 -30.55 64.65 -0.58
C ALA A 150 -30.47 65.53 -1.85
N ASP A 151 -31.10 65.12 -2.94
CA ASP A 151 -31.13 65.85 -4.21
C ASP A 151 -32.39 66.72 -4.30
N SER A 152 -32.21 68.04 -4.12
CA SER A 152 -33.30 69.03 -4.10
C SER A 152 -33.95 69.29 -5.47
N SER A 153 -33.53 68.57 -6.51
CA SER A 153 -34.07 68.69 -7.87
C SER A 153 -35.21 67.70 -8.19
N LEU A 154 -35.52 66.76 -7.28
CA LEU A 154 -36.55 65.73 -7.48
C LEU A 154 -37.94 66.18 -6.99
N SER A 155 -38.95 66.11 -7.88
CA SER A 155 -40.37 66.35 -7.56
C SER A 155 -41.00 65.12 -6.87
N PRO A 156 -41.90 65.27 -5.88
CA PRO A 156 -42.59 64.14 -5.27
C PRO A 156 -43.62 63.56 -6.25
N ASP A 157 -43.29 62.38 -6.79
CA ASP A 157 -44.07 61.45 -7.64
C ASP A 157 -44.60 61.92 -9.03
N GLN A 158 -44.20 61.14 -10.05
CA GLN A 158 -45.09 60.57 -11.07
C GLN A 158 -44.80 59.07 -11.21
#